data_AF-A4GRC3-F1
#
_entry.id   AF-A4GRC3-F1
#
_cell.length_a   1.000
_cell.length_b   1.000
_cell.length_c   1.000
_cell.angle_alpha   90.00
_cell.angle_beta   90.00
_cell.angle_gamma   90.00
#
_symmetry.space_group_name_H-M   'P 1'
#
loop_
_entity.id
_entity.type
_entity.pdbx_description
1 polymer ?
#
loop_
_entity_poly.entity_id
_entity_poly.type
_entity_poly.pdbx_seq_one_letter_code
_entity_poly.pdbx_strand_id
1 'polypeptide(L)'
;PCDWKMKPRKLNYCRHVLAAWAMGAEPFFYPADAGSPLGGEGSSRFLRLEVHYHNPLLLSGRRDSSGIRLWYTPSLRRFDAGIMELGLVYTPVMAIPPRQPSFQLTGYCTAKCTQTALPVGGIHIFASQL
;
A
#
# COMPACT_ATOMS: atom_id res chain seq x y z
N PRO A 1 19.04 0.40 -1.39
CA PRO A 1 18.07 1.31 -2.06
C PRO A 1 17.11 0.53 -2.95
N CYS A 2 15.85 0.99 -3.08
CA CYS A 2 14.83 0.30 -3.87
C CYS A 2 15.17 0.23 -5.38
N ASP A 3 15.89 1.22 -5.92
CA ASP A 3 16.28 1.26 -7.35
C ASP A 3 17.70 0.77 -7.62
N TRP A 4 18.30 0.06 -6.65
CA TRP A 4 19.66 -0.44 -6.80
C TRP A 4 19.75 -1.48 -7.92
N LYS A 5 20.74 -1.34 -8.82
CA LYS A 5 20.91 -2.24 -9.99
C LYS A 5 21.09 -3.71 -9.63
N MET A 6 21.66 -3.99 -8.46
CA MET A 6 21.86 -5.36 -7.98
C MET A 6 20.62 -5.93 -7.25
N LYS A 7 19.52 -5.18 -7.15
CA LYS A 7 18.27 -5.69 -6.59
C LYS A 7 17.75 -6.84 -7.46
N PRO A 8 17.39 -7.99 -6.88
CA PRO A 8 16.76 -9.08 -7.63
C PRO A 8 15.50 -8.59 -8.37
N ARG A 9 15.44 -8.83 -9.68
CA ARG A 9 14.32 -8.39 -10.54
C ARG A 9 12.95 -8.86 -10.03
N LYS A 10 12.90 -10.04 -9.38
CA LYS A 10 11.67 -10.61 -8.81
C LYS A 10 10.99 -9.68 -7.79
N LEU A 11 11.76 -8.84 -7.08
CA LEU A 11 11.20 -7.90 -6.09
C LEU A 11 10.37 -6.78 -6.72
N ASN A 12 10.48 -6.53 -8.03
CA ASN A 12 9.68 -5.51 -8.73
C ASN A 12 8.21 -5.91 -8.92
N TYR A 13 7.89 -7.20 -8.77
CA TYR A 13 6.54 -7.74 -8.99
C TYR A 13 5.72 -7.84 -7.68
N CYS A 14 6.33 -7.57 -6.53
CA CYS A 14 5.63 -7.47 -5.25
C CYS A 14 4.82 -6.16 -5.22
N ARG A 15 3.57 -6.22 -5.68
CA ARG A 15 2.60 -5.11 -5.66
C ARG A 15 1.43 -5.34 -4.70
N HIS A 16 1.35 -6.51 -4.10
CA HIS A 16 0.34 -6.80 -3.08
C HIS A 16 0.72 -6.11 -1.77
N VAL A 17 -0.10 -5.15 -1.34
CA VAL A 17 0.11 -4.39 -0.11
C VAL A 17 -0.50 -5.16 1.06
N LEU A 18 0.30 -5.42 2.10
CA LEU A 18 -0.15 -6.06 3.34
C LEU A 18 -0.34 -5.06 4.47
N ALA A 19 0.48 -4.02 4.51
CA ALA A 19 0.41 -2.94 5.47
C ALA A 19 1.02 -1.68 4.85
N ALA A 20 0.46 -0.54 5.21
CA ALA A 20 0.98 0.77 4.88
C ALA A 20 0.95 1.64 6.15
N TRP A 21 1.91 2.55 6.26
CA TRP A 21 1.98 3.51 7.35
C TRP A 21 2.48 4.85 6.81
N ALA A 22 1.89 5.93 7.30
CA ALA A 22 2.30 7.30 7.02
C ALA A 22 2.35 8.10 8.33
N MET A 23 2.98 9.27 8.30
CA MET A 23 3.11 10.12 9.49
C MET A 23 1.73 10.43 10.09
N GLY A 24 1.60 10.22 11.40
CA GLY A 24 0.35 10.43 12.14
C GLY A 24 -0.57 9.20 12.22
N ALA A 25 -0.28 8.12 11.49
CA ALA A 25 -1.07 6.89 11.57
C ALA A 25 -0.83 6.15 12.91
N GLU A 26 -1.94 5.80 13.57
CA GLU A 26 -2.01 4.95 14.76
C GLU A 26 -2.11 3.45 14.39
N PRO A 27 -2.04 2.52 15.36
CA PRO A 27 -2.29 1.11 15.10
C PRO A 27 -3.66 0.87 14.45
N PHE A 28 -3.67 0.05 13.41
CA PHE A 28 -4.90 -0.30 12.69
C PHE A 28 -5.47 -1.64 13.19
N PHE A 29 -6.77 -1.66 13.46
CA PHE A 29 -7.50 -2.87 13.88
C PHE A 29 -8.54 -3.25 12.82
N TYR A 30 -8.43 -4.46 12.28
CA TYR A 30 -9.42 -5.00 11.35
C TYR A 30 -10.77 -5.25 12.02
N PRO A 31 -11.91 -5.08 11.31
CA PRO A 31 -13.23 -5.44 11.81
C PRO A 31 -13.30 -6.93 12.17
N ALA A 32 -14.17 -7.29 13.12
CA ALA A 32 -14.16 -8.62 13.72
C ALA A 32 -14.34 -9.78 12.73
N ASP A 33 -15.04 -9.54 11.62
CA ASP A 33 -15.40 -10.51 10.60
C ASP A 33 -14.44 -10.56 9.39
N ALA A 34 -13.49 -9.64 9.27
CA ALA A 34 -12.55 -9.61 8.15
C ALA A 34 -11.07 -9.51 8.58
N GLY A 35 -10.15 -10.03 7.77
CA GLY A 35 -8.70 -9.92 7.98
C GLY A 35 -7.90 -10.14 6.70
N SER A 36 -6.66 -9.67 6.63
CA SER A 36 -5.80 -9.91 5.46
C SER A 36 -5.19 -11.31 5.52
N PRO A 37 -5.46 -12.20 4.56
CA PRO A 37 -4.80 -13.50 4.50
C PRO A 37 -3.29 -13.31 4.25
N LEU A 38 -2.48 -14.14 4.90
CA LEU A 38 -1.02 -14.13 4.78
C LEU A 38 -0.49 -15.57 4.81
N GLY A 39 0.34 -15.92 3.84
CA GLY A 39 0.87 -17.29 3.73
C GLY A 39 -0.11 -18.25 3.05
N GLY A 40 0.18 -19.56 3.16
CA GLY A 40 -0.59 -20.62 2.52
C GLY A 40 -0.10 -20.99 1.12
N GLU A 41 -0.72 -22.02 0.55
CA GLU A 41 -0.40 -22.50 -0.80
C GLU A 41 -0.68 -21.41 -1.85
N GLY A 42 0.23 -21.23 -2.82
CA GLY A 42 0.12 -20.19 -3.85
C GLY A 42 0.52 -18.77 -3.42
N SER A 43 0.84 -18.54 -2.14
CA SER A 43 1.27 -17.23 -1.63
C SER A 43 2.80 -17.02 -1.67
N SER A 44 3.23 -15.76 -1.59
CA SER A 44 4.65 -15.41 -1.44
C SER A 44 5.15 -15.81 -0.04
N ARG A 45 6.31 -16.48 0.01
CA ARG A 45 7.01 -16.78 1.27
C ARG A 45 7.80 -15.61 1.86
N PHE A 46 7.86 -14.50 1.13
CA PHE A 46 8.68 -13.34 1.48
C PHE A 46 7.83 -12.09 1.60
N LEU A 47 8.20 -11.25 2.57
CA LEU A 47 7.70 -9.90 2.73
C LEU A 47 8.75 -8.90 2.23
N ARG A 48 8.29 -7.87 1.51
CA ARG A 48 9.12 -6.74 1.10
C ARG A 48 8.74 -5.54 1.97
N LEU A 49 9.66 -5.09 2.82
CA LEU A 49 9.52 -3.84 3.56
C LEU A 49 10.19 -2.71 2.75
N GLU A 50 9.43 -1.65 2.49
CA GLU A 50 9.91 -0.45 1.82
C GLU A 50 9.77 0.74 2.78
N VAL A 51 10.89 1.41 3.06
CA VAL A 51 10.97 2.52 4.02
C VAL A 51 11.47 3.76 3.29
N HIS A 52 10.70 4.84 3.37
CA HIS A 52 11.06 6.14 2.81
C HIS A 52 11.78 7.00 3.87
N TYR A 53 13.04 7.33 3.62
CA TYR A 53 13.84 8.21 4.48
C TYR A 53 13.92 9.61 3.88
N HIS A 54 13.43 10.61 4.62
CA HIS A 54 13.64 12.03 4.30
C HIS A 54 14.78 12.58 5.18
N ASN A 55 15.95 12.81 4.58
CA ASN A 55 17.17 13.25 5.29
C ASN A 55 17.71 14.60 4.76
N PRO A 56 17.01 15.72 5.00
CA PRO A 56 17.41 17.04 4.49
C PRO A 56 18.71 17.56 5.12
N LEU A 57 19.06 17.08 6.32
CA LEU A 57 20.28 17.48 7.03
C LEU A 57 21.52 16.65 6.65
N LEU A 58 21.38 15.71 5.70
CA LEU A 58 22.46 14.84 5.22
C LEU A 58 23.22 14.13 6.34
N LEU A 59 22.50 13.71 7.38
CA LEU A 59 23.09 13.00 8.51
C LEU A 59 23.72 11.68 8.03
N SER A 60 24.93 11.40 8.50
CA SER A 60 25.69 10.20 8.18
C SER A 60 25.88 9.31 9.41
N GLY A 61 26.24 8.04 9.19
CA GLY A 61 26.57 7.09 10.27
C GLY A 61 25.39 6.64 11.15
N ARG A 62 24.15 7.03 10.82
CA ARG A 62 22.94 6.58 11.56
C ARG A 62 22.57 5.16 11.17
N ARG A 63 22.25 4.34 12.18
CA ARG A 63 21.71 2.99 12.01
C ARG A 63 20.24 3.00 12.40
N ASP A 64 19.42 2.45 11.53
CA ASP A 64 17.97 2.32 11.75
C ASP A 64 17.55 0.84 11.66
N SER A 65 16.51 0.49 12.40
CA SER A 65 15.88 -0.83 12.39
C SER A 65 14.36 -0.71 12.46
N SER A 66 13.81 0.30 11.77
CA SER A 66 12.38 0.58 11.69
C SER A 66 11.63 -0.48 10.88
N GLY A 67 10.35 -0.65 11.17
CA GLY A 67 9.49 -1.61 10.48
C GLY A 67 8.05 -1.57 10.98
N ILE A 68 7.26 -2.56 10.57
CA ILE A 68 5.84 -2.71 10.93
C ILE A 68 5.67 -3.99 11.74
N ARG A 69 4.89 -3.93 12.83
CA ARG A 69 4.48 -5.11 13.61
C ARG A 69 3.13 -5.62 13.11
N LEU A 70 3.08 -6.89 12.72
CA LEU A 70 1.85 -7.57 12.31
C LEU A 70 1.31 -8.42 13.46
N TRP A 71 0.02 -8.24 13.78
CA TRP A 71 -0.72 -9.10 14.70
C TRP A 71 -1.61 -10.03 13.88
N TYR A 72 -1.45 -11.34 14.06
CA TYR A 72 -2.12 -12.34 13.23
C TYR A 72 -2.72 -13.47 14.07
N THR A 73 -3.63 -14.22 13.45
CA THR A 73 -4.28 -15.41 13.99
C THR A 73 -4.06 -16.58 13.03
N PRO A 74 -3.93 -17.83 13.51
CA PRO A 74 -3.80 -19.00 12.65
C PRO A 74 -5.10 -19.35 11.89
N SER A 75 -6.25 -18.80 12.31
CA SER A 75 -7.55 -19.11 11.72
C SER A 75 -8.07 -17.96 10.85
N LEU A 76 -8.60 -18.29 9.68
CA LEU A 76 -9.25 -17.32 8.80
C LEU A 76 -10.52 -16.76 9.46
N ARG A 77 -10.77 -15.47 9.22
CA ARG A 77 -12.04 -14.82 9.56
C ARG A 77 -13.08 -15.09 8.46
N ARG A 78 -14.30 -14.58 8.64
CA ARG A 78 -15.41 -14.81 7.69
C ARG A 78 -15.11 -14.24 6.30
N PHE A 79 -14.41 -13.11 6.22
CA PHE A 79 -14.09 -12.43 4.97
C PHE A 79 -12.59 -12.11 4.85
N ASP A 80 -12.07 -12.22 3.64
CA ASP A 80 -10.73 -11.74 3.31
C ASP A 80 -10.78 -10.24 3.03
N ALA A 81 -9.96 -9.47 3.76
CA ALA A 81 -9.79 -8.05 3.55
C ALA A 81 -8.65 -7.79 2.56
N GLY A 82 -8.88 -6.86 1.62
CA GLY A 82 -7.88 -6.38 0.69
C GLY A 82 -7.64 -4.88 0.82
N ILE A 83 -6.54 -4.41 0.24
CA ILE A 83 -6.20 -2.99 0.12
C ILE A 83 -6.28 -2.62 -1.36
N MET A 84 -6.99 -1.53 -1.66
CA MET A 84 -7.11 -0.98 -3.02
C MET A 84 -6.55 0.43 -3.05
N GLU A 85 -5.55 0.66 -3.90
CA GLU A 85 -5.02 2.00 -4.17
C GLU A 85 -5.91 2.69 -5.23
N LEU A 86 -6.41 3.87 -4.90
CA LEU A 86 -7.24 4.69 -5.78
C LEU A 86 -6.60 6.08 -5.93
N GLY A 87 -6.56 6.60 -7.14
CA GLY A 87 -6.08 7.96 -7.38
C GLY A 87 -5.32 8.11 -8.69
N LEU A 88 -4.26 8.91 -8.64
CA LEU A 88 -3.42 9.27 -9.79
C LEU A 88 -2.20 8.37 -9.85
N VAL A 89 -1.78 8.03 -11.07
CA VAL A 89 -0.52 7.33 -11.29
C VAL A 89 0.65 8.32 -11.10
N TYR A 90 1.75 7.84 -10.55
CA TYR A 90 2.99 8.62 -10.39
C TYR A 90 3.67 8.85 -11.73
N THR A 91 3.27 9.91 -12.44
CA THR A 91 3.83 10.28 -13.75
C THR A 91 3.99 11.80 -13.88
N PRO A 92 5.05 12.29 -14.56
CA PRO A 92 5.28 13.72 -14.75
C PRO A 92 4.18 14.46 -15.53
N VAL A 93 3.28 13.74 -16.20
CA VAL A 93 2.16 14.36 -16.94
C VAL A 93 1.09 14.94 -16.01
N MET A 94 1.07 14.53 -14.74
CA MET A 94 0.24 15.13 -13.71
C MET A 94 1.05 16.19 -12.98
N ALA A 95 0.77 17.47 -13.24
CA ALA A 95 1.54 18.59 -12.70
C ALA A 95 0.64 19.70 -12.15
N ILE A 96 1.09 20.33 -11.06
CA ILE A 96 0.46 21.50 -10.46
C ILE A 96 1.27 22.74 -10.85
N PRO A 97 0.68 23.76 -11.50
CA PRO A 97 1.40 24.98 -11.83
C PRO A 97 1.85 25.75 -10.56
N PRO A 98 2.97 26.50 -10.63
CA PRO A 98 3.42 27.30 -9.50
C PRO A 98 2.42 28.44 -9.18
N ARG A 99 2.40 28.87 -7.91
CA ARG A 99 1.60 29.99 -7.38
C ARG A 99 0.07 29.82 -7.53
N GLN A 100 -0.43 28.59 -7.64
CA GLN A 100 -1.87 28.33 -7.61
C GLN A 100 -2.36 28.32 -6.16
N PRO A 101 -3.38 29.14 -5.80
CA PRO A 101 -3.98 29.07 -4.47
C PRO A 101 -4.83 27.80 -4.29
N SER A 102 -5.37 27.25 -5.38
CA SER A 102 -6.06 25.97 -5.43
C SER A 102 -5.98 25.41 -6.85
N PHE A 103 -5.70 24.11 -6.97
CA PHE A 103 -5.65 23.41 -8.26
C PHE A 103 -6.05 21.95 -8.03
N GLN A 104 -7.06 21.47 -8.77
CA GLN A 104 -7.60 20.14 -8.58
C GLN A 104 -7.00 19.16 -9.58
N LEU A 105 -6.50 18.03 -9.08
CA LEU A 105 -6.16 16.87 -9.89
C LEU A 105 -7.13 15.73 -9.54
N THR A 106 -7.61 15.02 -10.54
CA THR A 106 -8.63 13.97 -10.35
C THR A 106 -8.19 12.67 -11.02
N GLY A 107 -8.21 11.58 -10.25
CA GLY A 107 -8.04 10.21 -10.73
C GLY A 107 -9.36 9.43 -10.65
N TYR A 108 -9.51 8.40 -11.48
CA TYR A 108 -10.76 7.64 -11.59
C TYR A 108 -10.52 6.13 -11.62
N CYS A 109 -11.41 5.39 -10.95
CA CYS A 109 -11.64 3.97 -11.22
C CYS A 109 -12.87 3.87 -12.12
N THR A 110 -12.68 3.50 -13.39
CA THR A 110 -13.77 3.50 -14.37
C THR A 110 -14.70 2.31 -14.18
N ALA A 111 -15.95 2.42 -14.68
CA ALA A 111 -16.91 1.32 -14.65
C ALA A 111 -16.38 0.05 -15.32
N LYS A 112 -15.57 0.19 -16.39
CA LYS A 112 -14.91 -0.95 -17.04
C LYS A 112 -13.92 -1.65 -16.09
N CYS A 113 -13.19 -0.89 -15.27
CA CYS A 113 -12.26 -1.44 -14.29
C CYS A 113 -13.00 -2.21 -13.21
N THR A 114 -14.05 -1.63 -12.61
CA THR A 114 -14.84 -2.30 -11.56
C THR A 114 -15.59 -3.51 -12.08
N GLN A 115 -16.19 -3.43 -13.28
CA GLN A 115 -16.87 -4.56 -13.92
C GLN A 115 -15.93 -5.74 -14.22
N THR A 116 -14.65 -5.45 -14.48
CA THR A 116 -13.65 -6.49 -14.76
C THR A 116 -13.08 -7.09 -13.46
N ALA A 117 -12.86 -6.28 -12.43
CA ALA A 117 -12.05 -6.67 -11.27
C ALA A 117 -12.87 -7.03 -10.02
N LEU A 118 -14.10 -6.55 -9.88
CA LEU A 118 -14.91 -6.79 -8.68
C LEU A 118 -15.85 -7.99 -8.85
N PRO A 119 -16.14 -8.73 -7.76
CA PRO A 119 -17.10 -9.81 -7.80
C PRO A 119 -18.53 -9.26 -8.00
N VAL A 120 -19.45 -10.12 -8.46
CA VAL A 120 -20.86 -9.77 -8.71
C VAL A 120 -21.55 -9.22 -7.45
N GLY A 121 -21.19 -9.73 -6.26
CA GLY A 121 -21.69 -9.24 -4.97
C GLY A 121 -21.09 -7.92 -4.50
N GLY A 122 -20.16 -7.32 -5.25
CA GLY A 122 -19.46 -6.10 -4.87
C GLY A 122 -18.46 -6.28 -3.73
N ILE A 123 -18.05 -5.16 -3.15
CA ILE A 123 -17.12 -5.09 -2.01
C ILE A 123 -17.66 -4.14 -0.95
N HIS A 124 -17.18 -4.29 0.28
CA HIS A 124 -17.53 -3.41 1.40
C HIS A 124 -16.28 -2.64 1.86
N ILE A 125 -16.35 -1.30 1.80
CA ILE A 125 -15.27 -0.42 2.25
C ILE A 125 -15.51 -0.10 3.73
N PHE A 126 -14.53 -0.41 4.59
CA PHE A 126 -14.61 -0.16 6.04
C PHE A 126 -13.53 0.79 6.56
N ALA A 127 -12.54 1.14 5.73
CA ALA A 127 -11.45 2.05 6.10
C ALA A 127 -10.91 2.79 4.87
N SER A 128 -10.32 3.95 5.08
CA SER A 128 -9.61 4.74 4.07
C SER A 128 -8.46 5.50 4.71
N GLN A 129 -7.36 5.64 3.98
CA GLN A 129 -6.22 6.48 4.31
C GLN A 129 -5.97 7.40 3.11
N LEU A 130 -5.88 8.70 3.34
CA LEU A 130 -5.61 9.74 2.35
C LEU A 130 -4.18 10.23 2.44
#